data_AF-A0A966E459-F1
#
_entry.id   AF-A0A966E459-F1
#
_cell.length_a   1.000
_cell.length_b   1.000
_cell.length_c   1.000
_cell.angle_alpha   90.00
_cell.angle_beta   90.00
_cell.angle_gamma   90.00
#
_symmetry.space_group_name_H-M   'P 1'
#
loop_
_entity.id
_entity.type
_entity.pdbx_description
1 polymer ?
#
loop_
_entity_poly.entity_id
_entity_poly.type
_entity_poly.pdbx_seq_one_letter_code
_entity_poly.pdbx_strand_id
1 'polypeptide(L)'
;MSYLVLARKWRPKTFSDTVGQEHVLQALVNALNTGRLHHAYLFAGTRGVGKTTIARILAKALNCETGVTAEPCGTCSACREIDEGRFVDLIEVDAASKTKVDDTRDLLDNVQYAPARGRFKVYLIDEVHMLSKSSFNALLKTLEEPPPHVKFLLATTDPQKLPVTVLSRCLQFNLTRLTPRLIQERLARICTAEEIEAEAPALALLARAADGSLRDALSLLDQAIAYCGGEVTETPVAVMLGTIDRNHVSRLVSLLAAGDAAGIIQAVSAIDEHFPDYSRLLEDLARVLQQIAVFQIVGRTDADDEISEQELSELADSLTAADVQLFYQTALIGRRDLHLAPDPKSGAEMTLLRMLAFRPVQSGASGGAGNAGPSAAGEAKPKAPANVRAPRAESGAAAGKWEEPEWSELIDQLALSGAAKLLASNCAYLHRRANTLFLCVDPRSESLLTRQRKDALSEALSKHYSEPLSVDVSVGESVVETPVQEETRVADELLEAARASLESDPNVQAMKDMFGAELKTDSIELINPPGTD
;
A
#
# COMPACT_ATOMS: atom_id res chain seq x y z
N MET A 1 6.92 23.98 -30.97
CA MET A 1 7.69 22.87 -30.38
C MET A 1 6.82 22.20 -29.35
N SER A 2 6.64 20.87 -29.40
CA SER A 2 5.84 20.16 -28.39
C SER A 2 6.51 20.33 -27.03
N TYR A 3 5.84 21.02 -26.10
CA TYR A 3 6.31 21.16 -24.72
C TYR A 3 6.49 19.76 -24.11
N LEU A 4 7.72 19.42 -23.76
CA LEU A 4 8.06 18.17 -23.09
C LEU A 4 8.09 18.45 -21.59
N VAL A 5 7.26 17.74 -20.84
CA VAL A 5 7.23 17.70 -19.36
C VAL A 5 8.66 17.55 -18.82
N LEU A 6 9.04 18.31 -17.78
CA LEU A 6 10.39 18.31 -17.20
C LEU A 6 10.83 16.90 -16.80
N ALA A 7 9.91 16.10 -16.25
CA ALA A 7 10.15 14.70 -15.90
C ALA A 7 10.67 13.84 -17.08
N ARG A 8 10.31 14.18 -18.32
CA ARG A 8 10.81 13.51 -19.53
C ARG A 8 12.05 14.18 -20.09
N LYS A 9 12.11 15.52 -20.09
CA LYS A 9 13.24 16.30 -20.61
C LYS A 9 14.52 16.06 -19.81
N TRP A 10 14.41 16.03 -18.48
CA TRP A 10 15.52 15.90 -17.53
C TRP A 10 15.78 14.47 -17.06
N ARG A 11 15.20 13.47 -17.74
CA ARG A 11 15.48 12.07 -17.45
C ARG A 11 16.98 11.82 -17.65
N PRO A 12 17.71 11.33 -16.62
CA PRO A 12 19.14 11.04 -16.74
C PRO A 12 19.46 10.14 -17.93
N LYS A 13 20.51 10.51 -18.69
CA LYS A 13 20.95 9.79 -19.90
C LYS A 13 22.24 8.99 -19.69
N THR A 14 22.93 9.24 -18.58
CA THR A 14 24.20 8.64 -18.17
C THR A 14 24.15 8.34 -16.66
N PHE A 15 25.04 7.46 -16.18
CA PHE A 15 25.12 7.16 -14.76
C PHE A 15 25.55 8.38 -13.92
N SER A 16 26.39 9.27 -14.48
CA SER A 16 26.82 10.52 -13.80
C SER A 16 25.68 11.50 -13.53
N ASP A 17 24.64 11.48 -14.36
CA ASP A 17 23.50 12.40 -14.24
C ASP A 17 22.44 11.89 -13.27
N THR A 18 22.56 10.62 -12.84
CA THR A 18 21.65 10.00 -11.88
C THR A 18 21.97 10.53 -10.49
N VAL A 19 20.94 10.93 -9.75
CA VAL A 19 21.11 11.56 -8.44
C VAL A 19 20.92 10.50 -7.35
N GLY A 20 21.89 10.40 -6.44
CA GLY A 20 21.94 9.36 -5.42
C GLY A 20 22.20 7.96 -5.99
N GLN A 21 22.04 6.94 -5.14
CA GLN A 21 22.25 5.51 -5.47
C GLN A 21 23.71 5.15 -5.78
N GLU A 22 24.67 5.80 -5.13
CA GLU A 22 26.10 5.61 -5.40
C GLU A 22 26.51 4.14 -5.33
N HIS A 23 25.96 3.37 -4.39
CA HIS A 23 26.24 1.94 -4.22
C HIS A 23 25.80 1.10 -5.43
N VAL A 24 24.62 1.40 -6.01
CA VAL A 24 24.10 0.68 -7.19
C VAL A 24 24.91 1.06 -8.43
N LEU A 25 25.14 2.36 -8.62
CA LEU A 25 25.86 2.88 -9.78
C LEU A 25 27.29 2.34 -9.82
N GLN A 26 27.99 2.35 -8.69
CA GLN A 26 29.36 1.83 -8.60
C GLN A 26 29.44 0.34 -8.96
N ALA A 27 28.48 -0.47 -8.51
CA ALA A 27 28.42 -1.90 -8.85
C ALA A 27 28.20 -2.13 -10.35
N LEU A 28 27.30 -1.36 -10.98
CA LEU A 28 27.04 -1.44 -12.42
C LEU A 28 28.24 -0.99 -13.25
N VAL A 29 28.87 0.13 -12.89
CA VAL A 29 30.08 0.65 -13.54
C VAL A 29 31.20 -0.39 -13.48
N ASN A 30 31.42 -1.00 -12.31
CA ASN A 30 32.43 -2.04 -12.15
C ASN A 30 32.11 -3.30 -12.98
N ALA A 31 30.84 -3.72 -13.04
CA ALA A 31 30.42 -4.87 -13.85
C ALA A 31 30.67 -4.65 -15.35
N LEU A 32 30.38 -3.43 -15.84
CA LEU A 32 30.62 -3.05 -17.24
C LEU A 32 32.13 -3.01 -17.55
N ASN A 33 32.94 -2.39 -16.68
CA ASN A 33 34.39 -2.27 -16.89
C ASN A 33 35.12 -3.61 -16.81
N THR A 34 34.66 -4.53 -15.95
CA THR A 34 35.27 -5.86 -15.79
C THR A 34 34.72 -6.90 -16.77
N GLY A 35 33.70 -6.56 -17.55
CA GLY A 35 33.01 -7.49 -18.45
C GLY A 35 32.21 -8.59 -17.74
N ARG A 36 32.02 -8.50 -16.42
CA ARG A 36 31.25 -9.47 -15.61
C ARG A 36 29.75 -9.15 -15.68
N LEU A 37 29.17 -9.33 -16.86
CA LEU A 37 27.77 -9.01 -17.14
C LEU A 37 26.86 -10.17 -16.73
N HIS A 38 25.97 -9.94 -15.77
CA HIS A 38 24.94 -10.92 -15.40
C HIS A 38 23.91 -11.06 -16.53
N HIS A 39 23.18 -12.16 -16.58
CA HIS A 39 22.11 -12.36 -17.56
C HIS A 39 20.81 -11.66 -17.16
N ALA A 40 20.56 -11.51 -15.84
CA ALA A 40 19.39 -10.84 -15.30
C ALA A 40 19.73 -9.88 -14.15
N TYR A 41 19.16 -8.68 -14.20
CA TYR A 41 19.29 -7.63 -13.20
C TYR A 41 17.90 -7.27 -12.66
N LEU A 42 17.76 -7.19 -11.34
CA LEU A 42 16.51 -6.78 -10.68
C LEU A 42 16.71 -5.46 -9.94
N PHE A 43 16.01 -4.42 -10.38
CA PHE A 43 15.94 -3.13 -9.72
C PHE A 43 14.69 -3.07 -8.85
N ALA A 44 14.86 -3.03 -7.53
CA ALA A 44 13.77 -2.92 -6.56
C ALA A 44 13.81 -1.56 -5.86
N GLY A 45 12.65 -1.01 -5.54
CA GLY A 45 12.54 0.28 -4.83
C GLY A 45 11.22 0.98 -5.11
N THR A 46 10.92 2.04 -4.38
CA THR A 46 9.64 2.75 -4.50
C THR A 46 9.45 3.37 -5.90
N ARG A 47 8.24 3.79 -6.23
CA ARG A 47 7.95 4.42 -7.52
C ARG A 47 8.78 5.71 -7.67
N GLY A 48 9.29 5.96 -8.88
CA GLY A 48 9.96 7.21 -9.23
C GLY A 48 11.38 7.43 -8.71
N VAL A 49 11.99 6.48 -7.99
CA VAL A 49 13.41 6.53 -7.55
C VAL A 49 14.44 6.29 -8.66
N GLY A 50 13.99 6.00 -9.90
CA GLY A 50 14.87 5.88 -11.07
C GLY A 50 15.12 4.47 -11.61
N LYS A 51 14.40 3.43 -11.15
CA LYS A 51 14.56 2.03 -11.60
C LYS A 51 14.65 1.86 -13.12
N THR A 52 13.60 2.26 -13.83
CA THR A 52 13.50 2.17 -15.30
C THR A 52 14.52 3.07 -16.00
N THR A 53 14.92 4.17 -15.37
CA THR A 53 15.96 5.07 -15.91
C THR A 53 17.33 4.42 -15.86
N ILE A 54 17.75 3.86 -14.72
CA ILE A 54 19.01 3.13 -14.59
C ILE A 54 19.02 1.93 -15.55
N ALA A 55 17.91 1.21 -15.67
CA ALA A 55 17.80 0.10 -16.61
C ALA A 55 18.01 0.53 -18.07
N ARG A 56 17.44 1.66 -18.51
CA ARG A 56 17.68 2.22 -19.85
C ARG A 56 19.13 2.65 -20.06
N ILE A 57 19.76 3.27 -19.07
CA ILE A 57 21.18 3.65 -19.14
C ILE A 57 22.05 2.40 -19.25
N LEU A 58 21.72 1.33 -18.52
CA LEU A 58 22.41 0.04 -18.63
C LEU A 58 22.21 -0.59 -20.01
N ALA A 59 21.00 -0.58 -20.58
CA ALA A 59 20.74 -1.06 -21.93
C ALA A 59 21.57 -0.28 -22.97
N LYS A 60 21.69 1.03 -22.79
CA LYS A 60 22.52 1.92 -23.62
C LYS A 60 24.01 1.61 -23.48
N ALA A 61 24.50 1.38 -22.27
CA ALA A 61 25.87 0.96 -21.98
C ALA A 61 26.22 -0.38 -22.63
N LEU A 62 25.27 -1.33 -22.67
CA LEU A 62 25.45 -2.65 -23.28
C LEU A 62 25.47 -2.61 -24.81
N ASN A 63 24.64 -1.75 -25.42
CA ASN A 63 24.43 -1.69 -26.87
C ASN A 63 25.12 -0.50 -27.57
N CYS A 64 25.98 0.23 -26.86
CA CYS A 64 26.73 1.32 -27.48
C CYS A 64 27.67 0.80 -28.58
N GLU A 65 27.69 1.49 -29.71
CA GLU A 65 28.53 1.13 -30.86
C GLU A 65 30.03 1.17 -30.53
N THR A 66 30.44 2.07 -29.62
CA THR A 66 31.83 2.20 -29.16
C THR A 66 32.32 1.00 -28.33
N GLY A 67 31.43 0.10 -27.93
CA GLY A 67 31.74 -1.00 -27.01
C GLY A 67 30.80 -1.04 -25.82
N VAL A 68 30.89 -2.13 -25.05
CA VAL A 68 30.28 -2.18 -23.72
C VAL A 68 31.08 -1.24 -22.83
N THR A 69 30.44 -0.18 -22.33
CA THR A 69 31.10 0.88 -21.56
C THR A 69 30.17 1.42 -20.48
N ALA A 70 30.74 1.81 -19.33
CA ALA A 70 30.03 2.55 -18.30
C ALA A 70 29.62 3.97 -18.76
N GLU A 71 30.34 4.53 -19.73
CA GLU A 71 30.10 5.87 -20.26
C GLU A 71 29.62 5.79 -21.71
N PRO A 72 28.31 5.57 -21.94
CA PRO A 72 27.77 5.51 -23.30
C PRO A 72 27.91 6.87 -23.98
N CYS A 73 28.31 6.88 -25.25
CA CYS A 73 28.65 8.11 -25.98
C CYS A 73 27.48 9.10 -26.17
N GLY A 74 26.23 8.63 -26.10
CA GLY A 74 25.04 9.47 -26.28
C GLY A 74 24.79 9.97 -27.71
N THR A 75 25.71 9.75 -28.64
CA THR A 75 25.66 10.28 -30.00
C THR A 75 25.52 9.20 -31.08
N CYS A 76 25.81 7.94 -30.78
CA CYS A 76 25.62 6.85 -31.74
C CYS A 76 24.13 6.54 -31.96
N SER A 77 23.84 5.82 -33.03
CA SER A 77 22.46 5.56 -33.45
C SER A 77 21.71 4.73 -32.39
N ALA A 78 22.37 3.71 -31.82
CA ALA A 78 21.82 2.92 -30.72
C ALA A 78 21.51 3.78 -29.48
N CYS A 79 22.42 4.68 -29.10
CA CYS A 79 22.24 5.56 -27.95
C CYS A 79 21.02 6.48 -28.10
N ARG A 80 20.87 7.11 -29.28
CA ARG A 80 19.75 8.03 -29.55
C ARG A 80 18.41 7.28 -29.59
N GLU A 81 18.37 6.14 -30.26
CA GLU A 81 17.15 5.33 -30.36
C GLU A 81 16.69 4.76 -29.02
N ILE A 82 17.62 4.41 -28.13
CA ILE A 82 17.28 3.96 -26.76
C ILE A 82 16.69 5.12 -25.94
N ASP A 83 17.27 6.31 -26.03
CA ASP A 83 16.74 7.51 -25.35
C ASP A 83 15.34 7.90 -25.88
N GLU A 84 15.08 7.67 -27.17
CA GLU A 84 13.78 7.89 -27.81
C GLU A 84 12.77 6.75 -27.59
N GLY A 85 13.21 5.60 -27.08
CA GLY A 85 12.37 4.41 -26.87
C GLY A 85 11.96 3.69 -28.15
N ARG A 86 12.80 3.73 -29.19
CA ARG A 86 12.54 3.13 -30.52
C ARG A 86 13.58 2.08 -30.93
N PHE A 87 14.49 1.73 -30.03
CA PHE A 87 15.56 0.78 -30.33
C PHE A 87 15.00 -0.65 -30.44
N VAL A 88 15.22 -1.30 -31.58
CA VAL A 88 14.61 -2.60 -31.93
C VAL A 88 14.98 -3.70 -30.94
N ASP A 89 16.21 -3.72 -30.47
CA ASP A 89 16.70 -4.75 -29.54
C ASP A 89 16.51 -4.38 -28.06
N LEU A 90 15.78 -3.31 -27.76
CA LEU A 90 15.30 -2.99 -26.40
C LEU A 90 13.78 -3.14 -26.38
N ILE A 91 13.33 -4.28 -25.87
CA ILE A 91 11.90 -4.58 -25.74
C ILE A 91 11.44 -4.13 -24.36
N GLU A 92 10.59 -3.12 -24.34
CA GLU A 92 10.04 -2.57 -23.10
C GLU A 92 8.62 -3.05 -22.86
N VAL A 93 8.46 -3.75 -21.75
CA VAL A 93 7.21 -4.33 -21.30
C VAL A 93 6.81 -3.65 -19.99
N ASP A 94 5.56 -3.18 -19.93
CA ASP A 94 4.93 -2.76 -18.69
C ASP A 94 3.94 -3.85 -18.28
N ALA A 95 4.27 -4.59 -17.22
CA ALA A 95 3.46 -5.72 -16.77
C ALA A 95 2.13 -5.27 -16.12
N ALA A 96 2.00 -4.01 -15.72
CA ALA A 96 0.74 -3.48 -15.18
C ALA A 96 -0.31 -3.20 -16.28
N SER A 97 0.12 -3.11 -17.55
CA SER A 97 -0.78 -2.82 -18.67
C SER A 97 -1.54 -4.08 -19.09
N LYS A 98 -2.85 -4.15 -18.77
CA LYS A 98 -3.73 -5.31 -19.02
C LYS A 98 -3.72 -5.83 -20.46
N THR A 99 -3.56 -4.96 -21.46
CA THR A 99 -3.47 -5.35 -22.88
C THR A 99 -2.23 -6.16 -23.23
N LYS A 100 -1.17 -6.06 -22.42
CA LYS A 100 0.13 -6.68 -22.71
C LYS A 100 0.33 -8.03 -22.01
N VAL A 101 -0.59 -8.46 -21.14
CA VAL A 101 -0.37 -9.66 -20.32
C VAL A 101 -0.27 -10.91 -21.20
N ASP A 102 -1.09 -11.02 -22.24
CA ASP A 102 -0.97 -12.10 -23.23
C ASP A 102 0.22 -11.87 -24.19
N ASP A 103 0.44 -10.63 -24.63
CA ASP A 103 1.59 -10.25 -25.48
C ASP A 103 2.95 -10.57 -24.82
N THR A 104 3.05 -10.52 -23.49
CA THR A 104 4.32 -10.79 -22.80
C THR A 104 4.82 -12.21 -23.02
N ARG A 105 3.90 -13.18 -23.08
CA ARG A 105 4.28 -14.57 -23.30
C ARG A 105 4.87 -14.74 -24.69
N ASP A 106 4.20 -14.21 -25.71
CA ASP A 106 4.65 -14.31 -27.10
C ASP A 106 6.00 -13.60 -27.30
N LEU A 107 6.22 -12.48 -26.60
CA LEU A 107 7.51 -11.77 -26.61
C LEU A 107 8.64 -12.58 -25.94
N LEU A 108 8.32 -13.34 -24.88
CA LEU A 108 9.27 -14.19 -24.17
C LEU A 108 9.60 -15.47 -24.96
N ASP A 109 8.66 -16.03 -25.71
CA ASP A 109 8.92 -17.19 -26.58
C ASP A 109 9.90 -16.82 -27.71
N ASN A 110 9.93 -15.55 -28.14
CA ASN A 110 10.85 -15.01 -29.13
C ASN A 110 12.25 -14.64 -28.59
N VAL A 111 12.58 -14.99 -27.35
CA VAL A 111 13.88 -14.64 -26.72
C VAL A 111 15.05 -15.38 -27.37
N GLN A 112 14.83 -16.55 -27.96
CA GLN A 112 15.90 -17.38 -28.54
C GLN A 112 16.56 -16.75 -29.77
N TYR A 113 15.86 -15.84 -30.47
CA TYR A 113 16.38 -15.20 -31.68
C TYR A 113 17.48 -14.20 -31.36
N ALA A 114 18.49 -14.14 -32.24
CA ALA A 114 19.62 -13.21 -32.15
C ALA A 114 19.15 -11.74 -32.25
N PRO A 115 19.93 -10.77 -31.71
CA PRO A 115 19.63 -9.35 -31.86
C PRO A 115 19.72 -8.91 -33.32
N ALA A 116 18.90 -7.95 -33.72
CA ALA A 116 18.84 -7.46 -35.10
C ALA A 116 20.00 -6.50 -35.44
N ARG A 117 20.37 -5.61 -34.50
CA ARG A 117 21.41 -4.58 -34.70
C ARG A 117 22.34 -4.43 -33.51
N GLY A 118 21.83 -4.60 -32.30
CA GLY A 118 22.57 -4.48 -31.05
C GLY A 118 23.51 -5.64 -30.78
N ARG A 119 24.34 -5.49 -29.75
CA ARG A 119 25.18 -6.57 -29.21
C ARG A 119 24.35 -7.53 -28.37
N PHE A 120 23.37 -6.98 -27.66
CA PHE A 120 22.46 -7.69 -26.77
C PHE A 120 21.01 -7.35 -27.09
N LYS A 121 20.16 -8.37 -27.01
CA LYS A 121 18.70 -8.22 -26.98
C LYS A 121 18.28 -8.05 -25.53
N VAL A 122 17.84 -6.84 -25.19
CA VAL A 122 17.54 -6.43 -23.83
C VAL A 122 16.03 -6.42 -23.61
N TYR A 123 15.57 -7.15 -22.61
CA TYR A 123 14.18 -7.17 -22.17
C TYR A 123 14.06 -6.34 -20.89
N LEU A 124 13.43 -5.18 -20.99
CA LEU A 124 13.12 -4.32 -19.85
C LEU A 124 11.67 -4.54 -19.43
N ILE A 125 11.47 -5.19 -18.28
CA ILE A 125 10.14 -5.50 -17.75
C ILE A 125 9.91 -4.63 -16.51
N ASP A 126 9.05 -3.63 -16.64
CA ASP A 126 8.62 -2.77 -15.53
C ASP A 126 7.45 -3.39 -14.77
N GLU A 127 7.40 -3.13 -13.47
CA GLU A 127 6.50 -3.74 -12.49
C GLU A 127 6.36 -5.26 -12.64
N VAL A 128 7.49 -5.97 -12.75
CA VAL A 128 7.53 -7.42 -13.03
C VAL A 128 6.66 -8.27 -12.08
N HIS A 129 6.40 -7.80 -10.85
CA HIS A 129 5.53 -8.48 -9.89
C HIS A 129 4.05 -8.56 -10.33
N MET A 130 3.64 -7.79 -11.34
CA MET A 130 2.30 -7.78 -11.93
C MET A 130 2.14 -8.81 -13.06
N LEU A 131 3.20 -9.55 -13.43
CA LEU A 131 3.09 -10.60 -14.44
C LEU A 131 2.14 -11.72 -14.01
N SER A 132 1.46 -12.31 -15.00
CA SER A 132 0.65 -13.51 -14.80
C SER A 132 1.53 -14.72 -14.43
N LYS A 133 0.93 -15.72 -13.78
CA LYS A 133 1.63 -16.97 -13.42
C LYS A 133 2.23 -17.67 -14.64
N SER A 134 1.54 -17.65 -15.78
CA SER A 134 2.02 -18.24 -17.03
C SER A 134 3.25 -17.50 -17.58
N SER A 135 3.23 -16.16 -17.60
CA SER A 135 4.38 -15.35 -18.05
C SER A 135 5.59 -15.51 -17.13
N PHE A 136 5.38 -15.66 -15.81
CA PHE A 136 6.48 -16.00 -14.88
C PHE A 136 7.13 -17.35 -15.20
N ASN A 137 6.33 -18.37 -15.51
CA ASN A 137 6.86 -19.69 -15.86
C ASN A 137 7.65 -19.66 -17.18
N ALA A 138 7.21 -18.88 -18.16
CA ALA A 138 7.96 -18.65 -19.40
C ALA A 138 9.31 -17.98 -19.11
N LEU A 139 9.31 -16.93 -18.30
CA LEU A 139 10.52 -16.23 -17.88
C LEU A 139 11.50 -17.16 -17.12
N LEU A 140 11.00 -18.03 -16.23
CA LEU A 140 11.84 -18.96 -15.47
C LEU A 140 12.62 -19.92 -16.35
N LYS A 141 11.99 -20.48 -17.40
CA LYS A 141 12.67 -21.36 -18.36
C LYS A 141 13.87 -20.66 -19.00
N THR A 142 13.72 -19.39 -19.35
CA THR A 142 14.78 -18.61 -19.99
C THR A 142 15.82 -18.06 -19.00
N LEU A 143 15.43 -17.81 -17.74
CA LEU A 143 16.37 -17.42 -16.68
C LEU A 143 17.25 -18.58 -16.22
N GLU A 144 16.78 -19.82 -16.35
CA GLU A 144 17.56 -21.02 -16.05
C GLU A 144 18.66 -21.28 -17.09
N GLU A 145 18.32 -21.17 -18.38
CA GLU A 145 19.25 -21.37 -19.49
C GLU A 145 19.23 -20.16 -20.44
N PRO A 146 19.82 -19.01 -20.03
CA PRO A 146 19.75 -17.78 -20.80
C PRO A 146 20.68 -17.84 -22.03
N PRO A 147 20.19 -17.46 -23.22
CA PRO A 147 21.06 -17.25 -24.37
C PRO A 147 22.10 -16.15 -24.09
N PRO A 148 23.34 -16.27 -24.59
CA PRO A 148 24.43 -15.35 -24.24
C PRO A 148 24.19 -13.91 -24.71
N HIS A 149 23.40 -13.73 -25.77
CA HIS A 149 23.03 -12.43 -26.34
C HIS A 149 21.83 -11.77 -25.66
N VAL A 150 21.18 -12.43 -24.69
CA VAL A 150 19.99 -11.92 -24.02
C VAL A 150 20.34 -11.34 -22.66
N LYS A 151 19.73 -10.20 -22.32
CA LYS A 151 19.83 -9.58 -21.01
C LYS A 151 18.45 -9.17 -20.50
N PHE A 152 18.11 -9.59 -19.28
CA PHE A 152 16.88 -9.20 -18.60
C PHE A 152 17.15 -8.07 -17.61
N LEU A 153 16.36 -6.99 -17.73
CA LEU A 153 16.34 -5.86 -16.81
C LEU A 153 14.94 -5.80 -16.21
N LEU A 154 14.80 -6.29 -14.98
CA LEU A 154 13.54 -6.35 -14.26
C LEU A 154 13.44 -5.17 -13.30
N ALA A 155 12.30 -4.52 -13.23
CA ALA A 155 12.02 -3.46 -12.25
C ALA A 155 10.74 -3.79 -11.47
N THR A 156 10.76 -3.54 -10.15
CA THR A 156 9.59 -3.78 -9.30
C THR A 156 9.50 -2.76 -8.16
N THR A 157 8.30 -2.34 -7.78
CA THR A 157 8.06 -1.66 -6.50
C THR A 157 7.95 -2.60 -5.31
N ASP A 158 7.66 -3.88 -5.55
CA ASP A 158 7.40 -4.87 -4.52
C ASP A 158 8.17 -6.16 -4.81
N PRO A 159 9.39 -6.32 -4.27
CA PRO A 159 10.19 -7.53 -4.48
C PRO A 159 9.65 -8.75 -3.72
N GLN A 160 8.80 -8.57 -2.70
CA GLN A 160 8.30 -9.68 -1.88
C GLN A 160 7.25 -10.52 -2.62
N LYS A 161 6.53 -9.91 -3.56
CA LYS A 161 5.60 -10.62 -4.46
C LYS A 161 6.28 -11.48 -5.51
N LEU A 162 7.59 -11.36 -5.70
CA LEU A 162 8.32 -12.16 -6.66
C LEU A 162 8.65 -13.55 -6.09
N PRO A 163 8.47 -14.63 -6.88
CA PRO A 163 8.91 -15.95 -6.48
C PRO A 163 10.40 -15.97 -6.18
N VAL A 164 10.79 -16.67 -5.12
CA VAL A 164 12.21 -16.84 -4.72
C VAL A 164 13.05 -17.45 -5.85
N THR A 165 12.43 -18.24 -6.72
CA THR A 165 13.05 -18.84 -7.91
C THR A 165 13.52 -17.80 -8.94
N VAL A 166 12.86 -16.65 -9.04
CA VAL A 166 13.30 -15.54 -9.89
C VAL A 166 14.39 -14.74 -9.16
N LEU A 167 14.17 -14.46 -7.88
CA LEU A 167 15.10 -13.68 -7.05
C LEU A 167 16.50 -14.30 -6.97
N SER A 168 16.60 -15.63 -6.89
CA SER A 168 17.88 -16.35 -6.82
C SER A 168 18.68 -16.32 -8.12
N ARG A 169 18.03 -16.03 -9.25
CA ARG A 169 18.64 -15.98 -10.59
C ARG A 169 18.90 -14.57 -11.08
N CYS A 170 18.61 -13.55 -10.26
CA CYS A 170 18.83 -12.15 -10.61
C CYS A 170 19.88 -11.51 -9.71
N LEU A 171 20.70 -10.63 -10.28
CA LEU A 171 21.50 -9.72 -9.47
C LEU A 171 20.60 -8.57 -8.99
N GLN A 172 20.42 -8.47 -7.66
CA GLN A 172 19.46 -7.56 -7.06
C GLN A 172 20.10 -6.23 -6.68
N PHE A 173 19.44 -5.13 -7.05
CA PHE A 173 19.80 -3.78 -6.70
C PHE A 173 18.61 -3.08 -6.04
N ASN A 174 18.77 -2.74 -4.76
CA ASN A 174 17.79 -1.99 -4.01
C ASN A 174 18.10 -0.49 -4.12
N LEU A 175 17.22 0.24 -4.78
CA LEU A 175 17.24 1.69 -4.86
C LEU A 175 16.53 2.27 -3.64
N THR A 176 17.19 3.19 -2.96
CA THR A 176 16.66 3.86 -1.77
C THR A 176 15.81 5.08 -2.15
N ARG A 177 14.97 5.55 -1.22
CA ARG A 177 14.31 6.85 -1.38
C ARG A 177 15.36 7.96 -1.36
N LEU A 178 15.16 8.98 -2.18
CA LEU A 178 16.02 10.15 -2.18
C LEU A 178 15.70 11.04 -0.98
N THR A 179 16.71 11.70 -0.41
CA THR A 179 16.48 12.65 0.67
C THR A 179 15.84 13.94 0.13
N PRO A 180 14.97 14.62 0.90
CA PRO A 180 14.35 15.88 0.45
C PRO A 180 15.37 16.93 0.03
N ARG A 181 16.49 17.04 0.77
CA ARG A 181 17.59 17.95 0.45
C ARG A 181 18.19 17.69 -0.93
N LEU A 182 18.45 16.42 -1.27
CA LEU A 182 19.02 16.03 -2.55
C LEU A 182 18.03 16.27 -3.71
N ILE A 183 16.72 16.09 -3.47
CA ILE A 183 15.69 16.47 -4.43
C ILE A 183 15.66 17.99 -4.62
N GLN A 184 15.65 18.77 -3.52
CA GLN A 184 15.65 20.24 -3.57
C GLN A 184 16.84 20.78 -4.35
N GLU A 185 18.06 20.30 -4.06
CA GLU A 185 19.27 20.67 -4.80
C GLU A 185 19.15 20.36 -6.30
N ARG A 186 18.54 19.22 -6.65
CA ARG A 186 18.30 18.84 -8.05
C ARG A 186 17.26 19.73 -8.71
N LEU A 187 16.15 20.05 -8.05
CA LEU A 187 15.13 20.95 -8.58
C LEU A 187 15.70 22.35 -8.81
N ALA A 188 16.51 22.85 -7.87
CA ALA A 188 17.16 24.16 -7.99
C ALA A 188 18.05 24.23 -9.24
N ARG A 189 18.90 23.22 -9.46
CA ARG A 189 19.74 23.14 -10.67
C ARG A 189 18.92 23.13 -11.96
N ILE A 190 17.78 22.43 -11.96
CA ILE A 190 16.89 22.35 -13.13
C ILE A 190 16.20 23.70 -13.37
N CYS A 191 15.70 24.37 -12.32
CA CYS A 191 15.10 25.71 -12.45
C CYS A 191 16.11 26.70 -13.02
N THR A 192 17.35 26.70 -12.52
CA THR A 192 18.42 27.55 -13.06
C THR A 192 18.71 27.27 -14.53
N ALA A 193 18.71 25.99 -14.96
CA ALA A 193 18.97 25.61 -16.34
C ALA A 193 17.79 25.89 -17.29
N GLU A 194 16.57 25.96 -16.77
CA GLU A 194 15.35 26.30 -17.52
C GLU A 194 14.99 27.80 -17.43
N GLU A 195 15.83 28.61 -16.77
CA GLU A 195 15.61 30.05 -16.54
C GLU A 195 14.29 30.34 -15.80
N ILE A 196 13.97 29.51 -14.80
CA ILE A 196 12.78 29.62 -13.95
C ILE A 196 13.18 30.20 -12.61
N GLU A 197 12.55 31.30 -12.22
CA GLU A 197 12.73 31.89 -10.89
C GLU A 197 11.99 31.04 -9.85
N ALA A 198 12.73 30.48 -8.89
CA ALA A 198 12.18 29.61 -7.86
C ALA A 198 12.80 29.91 -6.50
N GLU A 199 11.97 30.05 -5.48
CA GLU A 199 12.41 30.29 -4.10
C GLU A 199 12.83 28.98 -3.43
N ALA A 200 13.90 29.02 -2.62
CA ALA A 200 14.39 27.83 -1.93
C ALA A 200 13.35 27.16 -1.00
N PRO A 201 12.50 27.89 -0.25
CA PRO A 201 11.41 27.31 0.54
C PRO A 201 10.36 26.60 -0.32
N ALA A 202 9.98 27.16 -1.48
CA ALA A 202 9.03 26.54 -2.40
C ALA A 202 9.55 25.19 -2.92
N LEU A 203 10.84 25.13 -3.29
CA LEU A 203 11.49 23.89 -3.71
C LEU A 203 11.58 22.85 -2.58
N ALA A 204 11.74 23.29 -1.33
CA ALA A 204 11.73 22.40 -0.17
C ALA A 204 10.33 21.76 0.04
N LEU A 205 9.25 22.53 -0.14
CA LEU A 205 7.88 22.02 -0.07
C LEU A 205 7.62 20.95 -1.15
N LEU A 206 8.03 21.23 -2.40
CA LEU A 206 7.92 20.27 -3.51
C LEU A 206 8.74 19.01 -3.25
N ALA A 207 9.96 19.15 -2.74
CA ALA A 207 10.84 18.02 -2.44
C ALA A 207 10.26 17.09 -1.35
N ARG A 208 9.59 17.65 -0.34
CA ARG A 208 8.91 16.87 0.70
C ARG A 208 7.63 16.22 0.20
N ALA A 209 6.82 16.96 -0.56
CA ALA A 209 5.60 16.43 -1.17
C ALA A 209 5.88 15.26 -2.13
N ALA A 210 7.09 15.19 -2.70
CA ALA A 210 7.51 14.12 -3.58
C ALA A 210 7.89 12.80 -2.88
N ASP A 211 7.97 12.75 -1.55
CA ASP A 211 8.25 11.54 -0.74
C ASP A 211 9.42 10.67 -1.27
N GLY A 212 10.51 11.32 -1.66
CA GLY A 212 11.72 10.63 -2.15
C GLY A 212 11.69 10.19 -3.61
N SER A 213 10.65 10.54 -4.37
CA SER A 213 10.51 10.29 -5.81
C SER A 213 10.89 11.51 -6.64
N LEU A 214 12.00 11.43 -7.39
CA LEU A 214 12.42 12.54 -8.26
C LEU A 214 11.44 12.76 -9.42
N ARG A 215 10.78 11.69 -9.91
CA ARG A 215 9.77 11.80 -10.97
C ARG A 215 8.58 12.61 -10.51
N ASP A 216 8.10 12.37 -9.30
CA ASP A 216 6.95 13.08 -8.75
C ASP A 216 7.35 14.51 -8.39
N ALA A 217 8.56 14.74 -7.87
CA ALA A 217 9.11 16.07 -7.64
C ALA A 217 9.11 16.95 -8.91
N LEU A 218 9.57 16.41 -10.05
CA LEU A 218 9.56 17.13 -11.33
C LEU A 218 8.14 17.37 -11.86
N SER A 219 7.23 16.42 -11.62
CA SER A 219 5.83 16.57 -12.03
C SER A 219 5.12 17.64 -11.19
N LEU A 220 5.41 17.71 -9.89
CA LEU A 220 4.94 18.76 -9.00
C LEU A 220 5.55 20.12 -9.34
N LEU A 221 6.84 20.16 -9.74
CA LEU A 221 7.47 21.39 -10.22
C LEU A 221 6.80 21.91 -11.50
N ASP A 222 6.52 21.04 -12.48
CA ASP A 222 5.77 21.43 -13.69
C ASP A 222 4.39 22.00 -13.36
N GLN A 223 3.68 21.39 -12.40
CA GLN A 223 2.40 21.89 -11.91
C GLN A 223 2.55 23.25 -11.22
N ALA A 224 3.58 23.42 -10.39
CA ALA A 224 3.88 24.67 -9.70
C ALA A 224 4.16 25.80 -10.68
N ILE A 225 4.96 25.55 -11.73
CA ILE A 225 5.25 26.53 -12.78
C ILE A 225 3.96 26.97 -13.48
N ALA A 226 3.10 26.01 -13.84
CA ALA A 226 1.81 26.30 -14.48
C ALA A 226 0.85 27.06 -13.55
N TYR A 227 0.85 26.74 -12.26
CA TYR A 227 -0.02 27.37 -11.26
C TYR A 227 0.42 28.80 -10.91
N CYS A 228 1.72 29.05 -10.75
CA CYS A 228 2.25 30.35 -10.34
C CYS A 228 2.46 31.33 -11.52
N GLY A 229 2.32 30.86 -12.77
CA GLY A 229 2.53 31.71 -13.95
C GLY A 229 3.99 32.00 -14.29
N GLY A 230 4.93 31.18 -13.80
CA GLY A 230 6.36 31.24 -14.13
C GLY A 230 7.29 31.39 -12.93
N GLU A 231 6.90 32.15 -11.91
CA GLU A 231 7.69 32.38 -10.69
C GLU A 231 7.24 31.43 -9.57
N VAL A 232 8.07 30.46 -9.20
CA VAL A 232 7.74 29.44 -8.19
C VAL A 232 8.04 29.97 -6.79
N THR A 233 7.04 30.55 -6.15
CA THR A 233 7.10 31.14 -4.80
C THR A 233 6.46 30.25 -3.74
N GLU A 234 6.80 30.44 -2.46
CA GLU A 234 6.37 29.54 -1.38
C GLU A 234 4.86 29.50 -1.19
N THR A 235 4.20 30.67 -1.09
CA THR A 235 2.77 30.76 -0.76
C THR A 235 1.88 30.07 -1.81
N PRO A 236 2.03 30.35 -3.12
CA PRO A 236 1.21 29.68 -4.14
C PRO A 236 1.48 28.18 -4.23
N VAL A 237 2.74 27.74 -4.03
CA VAL A 237 3.08 26.31 -3.99
C VAL A 237 2.45 25.61 -2.79
N ALA A 238 2.43 26.27 -1.63
CA ALA A 238 1.79 25.73 -0.44
C ALA A 238 0.27 25.54 -0.66
N VAL A 239 -0.39 26.52 -1.27
CA VAL A 239 -1.81 26.44 -1.65
C VAL A 239 -2.03 25.31 -2.67
N MET A 240 -1.19 25.22 -3.70
CA MET A 240 -1.28 24.16 -4.72
C MET A 240 -1.16 22.76 -4.11
N LEU A 241 -0.21 22.55 -3.20
CA LEU A 241 0.02 21.27 -2.55
C LEU A 241 -1.03 20.92 -1.49
N GLY A 242 -1.95 21.85 -1.19
CA GLY A 242 -2.87 21.73 -0.06
C GLY A 242 -2.12 21.53 1.26
N THR A 243 -0.89 22.08 1.37
CA THR A 243 -0.17 22.06 2.64
C THR A 243 -0.81 23.09 3.54
N ILE A 244 -1.21 22.66 4.72
CA ILE A 244 -1.62 23.56 5.78
C ILE A 244 -0.42 24.42 6.13
N ASP A 245 -0.59 25.75 6.15
CA ASP A 245 0.47 26.67 6.57
C ASP A 245 1.00 26.22 7.94
N ARG A 246 2.32 26.14 8.08
CA ARG A 246 3.02 25.74 9.31
C ARG A 246 2.53 26.52 10.51
N ASN A 247 2.16 27.78 10.29
CA ASN A 247 1.59 28.68 11.28
C ASN A 247 0.30 28.13 11.92
N HIS A 248 -0.51 27.35 11.19
CA HIS A 248 -1.71 26.74 11.75
C HIS A 248 -1.39 25.57 12.68
N VAL A 249 -0.41 24.74 12.34
CA VAL A 249 -0.01 23.59 13.19
C VAL A 249 0.67 24.08 14.46
N SER A 250 1.61 25.02 14.35
CA SER A 250 2.26 25.63 15.53
C SER A 250 1.23 26.32 16.42
N ARG A 251 0.30 27.09 15.85
CA ARG A 251 -0.83 27.70 16.57
C ARG A 251 -1.71 26.66 17.27
N LEU A 252 -2.03 25.54 16.62
CA LEU A 252 -2.81 24.46 17.25
C LEU A 252 -2.07 23.85 18.44
N VAL A 253 -0.76 23.63 18.34
CA VAL A 253 0.06 23.16 19.46
C VAL A 253 0.03 24.17 20.61
N SER A 254 0.20 25.47 20.33
CA SER A 254 0.11 26.51 21.35
C SER A 254 -1.27 26.57 22.03
N LEU A 255 -2.35 26.40 21.26
CA LEU A 255 -3.72 26.37 21.79
C LEU A 255 -3.98 25.11 22.64
N LEU A 256 -3.46 23.96 22.23
CA LEU A 256 -3.49 22.72 23.01
C LEU A 256 -2.72 22.87 24.32
N ALA A 257 -1.56 23.54 24.29
CA ALA A 257 -0.76 23.85 25.48
C ALA A 257 -1.52 24.77 26.44
N ALA A 258 -2.17 25.81 25.92
CA ALA A 258 -3.01 26.74 26.67
C ALA A 258 -4.34 26.14 27.19
N GLY A 259 -4.78 25.01 26.61
CA GLY A 259 -6.07 24.40 26.94
C GLY A 259 -7.28 25.15 26.37
N ASP A 260 -7.09 25.97 25.34
CA ASP A 260 -8.14 26.80 24.75
C ASP A 260 -8.98 26.02 23.73
N ALA A 261 -10.01 25.34 24.20
CA ALA A 261 -10.93 24.58 23.36
C ALA A 261 -11.64 25.44 22.31
N ALA A 262 -12.01 26.69 22.65
CA ALA A 262 -12.70 27.58 21.72
C ALA A 262 -11.76 28.03 20.59
N GLY A 263 -10.52 28.38 20.94
CA GLY A 263 -9.49 28.72 19.97
C GLY A 263 -9.14 27.57 19.02
N ILE A 264 -9.13 26.32 19.52
CA ILE A 264 -8.89 25.12 18.68
C ILE A 264 -9.99 24.97 17.63
N ILE A 265 -11.27 25.03 18.02
CA ILE A 265 -12.39 24.87 17.07
C ILE A 265 -12.40 26.01 16.03
N GLN A 266 -12.06 27.23 16.44
CA GLN A 266 -11.90 28.34 15.51
C GLN A 266 -10.72 28.13 14.54
N ALA A 267 -9.59 27.62 15.02
CA ALA A 267 -8.43 27.31 14.19
C ALA A 267 -8.74 26.20 13.16
N VAL A 268 -9.45 25.15 13.59
CA VAL A 268 -9.91 24.08 12.68
C VAL A 268 -10.89 24.62 11.64
N SER A 269 -11.79 25.54 12.02
CA SER A 269 -12.71 26.19 11.09
C SER A 269 -12.00 27.09 10.08
N ALA A 270 -10.94 27.80 10.49
CA ALA A 270 -10.14 28.61 9.57
C ALA A 270 -9.36 27.74 8.55
N ILE A 271 -8.91 26.55 8.96
CA ILE A 271 -8.27 25.57 8.07
C ILE A 271 -9.28 25.03 7.06
N ASP A 272 -10.51 24.75 7.50
CA ASP A 272 -11.61 24.26 6.65
C ASP A 272 -11.94 25.20 5.48
N GLU A 273 -11.83 26.52 5.69
CA GLU A 273 -12.07 27.53 4.64
C GLU A 273 -11.01 27.51 3.52
N HIS A 274 -9.79 27.04 3.79
CA HIS A 274 -8.66 27.11 2.86
C HIS A 274 -8.31 25.74 2.25
N PHE A 275 -8.33 24.65 3.03
CA PHE A 275 -8.15 23.28 2.54
C PHE A 275 -8.47 22.20 3.60
N PRO A 276 -9.50 21.36 3.43
CA PRO A 276 -9.92 20.36 4.43
C PRO A 276 -9.17 19.01 4.30
N ASP A 277 -7.85 18.99 4.48
CA ASP A 277 -7.09 17.74 4.67
C ASP A 277 -6.71 17.53 6.14
N TYR A 278 -7.67 16.98 6.89
CA TYR A 278 -7.50 16.69 8.31
C TYR A 278 -6.59 15.50 8.59
N SER A 279 -6.43 14.58 7.62
CA SER A 279 -5.49 13.47 7.78
C SER A 279 -4.06 14.01 7.82
N ARG A 280 -3.75 14.91 6.90
CA ARG A 280 -2.48 15.63 6.86
C ARG A 280 -2.29 16.55 8.05
N LEU A 281 -3.34 17.26 8.48
CA LEU A 281 -3.29 18.07 9.71
C LEU A 281 -2.83 17.26 10.93
N LEU A 282 -3.44 16.09 11.15
CA LEU A 282 -3.10 15.23 12.28
C LEU A 282 -1.71 14.60 12.13
N GLU A 283 -1.26 14.35 10.90
CA GLU A 283 0.11 13.92 10.62
C GLU A 283 1.13 15.01 10.95
N ASP A 284 0.91 16.23 10.47
CA ASP A 284 1.81 17.35 10.72
C ASP A 284 1.85 17.69 12.22
N LEU A 285 0.69 17.67 12.89
CA LEU A 285 0.61 17.80 14.35
C LEU A 285 1.42 16.71 15.08
N ALA A 286 1.30 15.44 14.66
CA ALA A 286 2.07 14.35 15.24
C ALA A 286 3.59 14.53 15.00
N ARG A 287 3.99 15.04 13.83
CA ARG A 287 5.39 15.33 13.52
C ARG A 287 5.97 16.41 14.42
N VAL A 288 5.26 17.53 14.59
CA VAL A 288 5.67 18.62 15.49
C VAL A 288 5.78 18.13 16.94
N LEU A 289 4.80 17.36 17.42
CA LEU A 289 4.84 16.77 18.77
C LEU A 289 6.02 15.82 18.97
N GLN A 290 6.38 15.04 17.94
CA GLN A 290 7.56 14.18 17.99
C GLN A 290 8.86 14.99 18.07
N GLN A 291 8.98 16.07 17.29
CA GLN A 291 10.14 16.97 17.36
C GLN A 291 10.27 17.62 18.74
N ILE A 292 9.16 18.08 19.32
CA ILE A 292 9.13 18.62 20.70
C ILE A 292 9.59 17.56 21.70
N ALA A 293 9.10 16.32 21.60
CA ALA A 293 9.49 15.23 22.50
C ALA A 293 10.99 14.92 22.43
N VAL A 294 11.57 14.93 21.22
CA VAL A 294 13.01 14.73 21.03
C VAL A 294 13.80 15.91 21.61
N PHE A 295 13.37 17.14 21.35
CA PHE A 295 14.02 18.34 21.86
C PHE A 295 14.02 18.38 23.39
N GLN A 296 12.93 17.99 24.06
CA GLN A 296 12.85 17.92 25.53
C GLN A 296 13.86 16.94 26.15
N ILE A 297 14.27 15.89 25.43
CA ILE A 297 15.19 14.85 25.93
C ILE A 297 16.64 15.15 25.52
N VAL A 298 16.86 15.49 24.25
CA VAL A 298 18.19 15.60 23.63
C VAL A 298 18.72 17.03 23.69
N GLY A 299 17.84 18.03 23.79
CA GLY A 299 18.18 19.47 23.82
C GLY A 299 18.71 20.02 22.49
N ARG A 300 18.65 19.21 21.42
CA ARG A 300 19.03 19.56 20.04
C ARG A 300 18.15 18.79 19.07
N THR A 301 17.85 19.42 17.95
CA THR A 301 17.17 18.84 16.79
C THR A 301 18.14 18.78 15.61
N ASP A 302 17.81 17.98 14.59
CA ASP A 302 18.67 17.86 13.42
C ASP A 302 18.58 19.15 12.58
N ALA A 303 19.68 19.53 11.93
CA ALA A 303 19.78 20.78 11.17
C ALA A 303 18.83 20.87 9.94
N ASP A 304 18.16 19.77 9.58
CA ASP A 304 17.20 19.68 8.48
C ASP A 304 15.73 19.84 8.95
N ASP A 305 15.49 20.10 10.25
CA ASP A 305 14.14 20.27 10.82
C ASP A 305 13.48 21.61 10.46
N GLU A 306 12.16 21.60 10.31
CA GLU A 306 11.33 22.69 9.77
C GLU A 306 11.05 23.84 10.74
N ILE A 307 11.17 23.59 12.04
CA ILE A 307 10.87 24.54 13.10
C ILE A 307 12.19 25.09 13.62
N SER A 308 12.27 26.40 13.82
CA SER A 308 13.47 27.01 14.40
C SER A 308 13.70 26.46 15.80
N GLU A 309 14.97 26.32 16.23
CA GLU A 309 15.27 25.91 17.61
C GLU A 309 14.62 26.82 18.66
N GLN A 310 14.40 28.10 18.31
CA GLN A 310 13.72 29.08 19.18
C GLN A 310 12.23 28.74 19.35
N GLU A 311 11.49 28.54 18.26
CA GLU A 311 10.07 28.16 18.33
C GLU A 311 9.88 26.78 18.97
N LEU A 312 10.77 25.82 18.68
CA LEU A 312 10.77 24.50 19.32
C LEU A 312 10.99 24.60 20.83
N SER A 313 11.88 25.47 21.27
CA SER A 313 12.11 25.73 22.70
C SER A 313 10.87 26.30 23.37
N GLU A 314 10.23 27.31 22.76
CA GLU A 314 9.00 27.92 23.32
C GLU A 314 7.87 26.89 23.45
N LEU A 315 7.67 26.06 22.42
CA LEU A 315 6.66 25.00 22.45
C LEU A 315 7.01 23.90 23.46
N ALA A 316 8.28 23.51 23.55
CA ALA A 316 8.76 22.52 24.50
C ALA A 316 8.61 22.96 25.96
N ASP A 317 8.77 24.25 26.26
CA ASP A 317 8.57 24.81 27.60
C ASP A 317 7.07 24.89 27.98
N SER A 318 6.18 25.02 26.99
CA SER A 318 4.74 25.15 27.19
C SER A 318 4.00 23.82 27.47
N LEU A 319 4.66 22.68 27.22
CA LEU A 319 4.06 21.34 27.33
C LEU A 319 4.88 20.43 28.24
N THR A 320 4.21 19.64 29.07
CA THR A 320 4.90 18.60 29.83
C THR A 320 5.22 17.40 28.94
N ALA A 321 6.29 16.66 29.23
CA ALA A 321 6.63 15.44 28.47
C ALA A 321 5.47 14.41 28.44
N ALA A 322 4.67 14.36 29.50
CA ALA A 322 3.48 13.51 29.56
C ALA A 322 2.37 13.99 28.60
N ASP A 323 2.12 15.31 28.53
CA ASP A 323 1.17 15.89 27.58
C ASP A 323 1.60 15.63 26.13
N VAL A 324 2.89 15.83 25.82
CA VAL A 324 3.42 15.62 24.46
C VAL A 324 3.20 14.18 24.00
N GLN A 325 3.51 13.19 24.85
CA GLN A 325 3.29 11.77 24.53
C GLN A 325 1.80 11.43 24.36
N LEU A 326 0.93 11.95 25.23
CA LEU A 326 -0.51 11.77 25.13
C LEU A 326 -1.06 12.37 23.83
N PHE A 327 -0.68 13.60 23.51
CA PHE A 327 -1.13 14.28 22.30
C PHE A 327 -0.62 13.56 21.06
N TYR A 328 0.64 13.14 21.05
CA TYR A 328 1.22 12.38 19.95
C TYR A 328 0.44 11.08 19.70
N GLN A 329 0.18 10.29 20.75
CA GLN A 329 -0.59 9.06 20.63
C GLN A 329 -2.04 9.32 20.17
N THR A 330 -2.67 10.37 20.69
CA THR A 330 -4.05 10.74 20.33
C THR A 330 -4.13 11.19 18.87
N ALA A 331 -3.13 11.92 18.36
CA ALA A 331 -3.05 12.32 16.95
C ALA A 331 -2.91 11.10 16.03
N LEU A 332 -2.06 10.13 16.39
CA LEU A 332 -1.90 8.89 15.61
C LEU A 332 -3.18 8.07 15.54
N ILE A 333 -3.87 7.89 16.68
CA ILE A 333 -5.14 7.15 16.76
C ILE A 333 -6.21 7.91 15.98
N GLY A 334 -6.32 9.23 16.19
CA GLY A 334 -7.28 10.07 15.48
C GLY A 334 -7.09 10.02 13.97
N ARG A 335 -5.84 10.03 13.48
CA ARG A 335 -5.55 9.89 12.04
C ARG A 335 -5.95 8.52 11.49
N ARG A 336 -5.62 7.44 12.22
CA ARG A 336 -6.00 6.07 11.83
C ARG A 336 -7.52 5.92 11.71
N ASP A 337 -8.25 6.46 12.70
CA ASP A 337 -9.69 6.26 12.83
C ASP A 337 -10.50 7.37 12.14
N LEU A 338 -9.85 8.34 11.47
CA LEU A 338 -10.49 9.51 10.86
C LEU A 338 -11.56 9.13 9.83
N HIS A 339 -11.31 8.09 9.04
CA HIS A 339 -12.23 7.58 8.02
C HIS A 339 -13.49 6.91 8.61
N LEU A 340 -13.52 6.63 9.91
CA LEU A 340 -14.67 6.09 10.63
C LEU A 340 -15.59 7.19 11.18
N ALA A 341 -15.14 8.45 11.18
CA ALA A 341 -15.93 9.57 11.67
C ALA A 341 -17.09 9.89 10.70
N PRO A 342 -18.22 10.44 11.20
CA PRO A 342 -19.35 10.84 10.37
C PRO A 342 -18.96 11.84 9.27
N ASP A 343 -18.04 12.74 9.60
CA ASP A 343 -17.35 13.62 8.68
C ASP A 343 -15.90 13.86 9.17
N PRO A 344 -14.93 14.09 8.25
CA PRO A 344 -13.52 14.24 8.62
C PRO A 344 -13.25 15.42 9.57
N LYS A 345 -14.02 16.51 9.47
CA LYS A 345 -13.88 17.69 10.32
C LYS A 345 -14.23 17.37 11.77
N SER A 346 -15.41 16.80 12.01
CA SER A 346 -15.86 16.34 13.32
C SER A 346 -14.91 15.30 13.90
N GLY A 347 -14.33 14.42 13.06
CA GLY A 347 -13.30 13.48 13.48
C GLY A 347 -12.03 14.16 14.02
N ALA A 348 -11.55 15.21 13.34
CA ALA A 348 -10.43 16.02 13.78
C ALA A 348 -10.74 16.82 15.05
N GLU A 349 -11.91 17.48 15.10
CA GLU A 349 -12.37 18.23 16.28
C GLU A 349 -12.45 17.32 17.51
N MET A 350 -13.06 16.13 17.39
CA MET A 350 -13.14 15.16 18.47
C MET A 350 -11.76 14.65 18.90
N THR A 351 -10.83 14.50 17.97
CA THR A 351 -9.45 14.10 18.27
C THR A 351 -8.75 15.17 19.11
N LEU A 352 -8.86 16.44 18.73
CA LEU A 352 -8.25 17.58 19.45
C LEU A 352 -8.93 17.82 20.81
N LEU A 353 -10.25 17.70 20.89
CA LEU A 353 -10.98 17.79 22.16
C LEU A 353 -10.61 16.64 23.12
N ARG A 354 -10.37 15.43 22.61
CA ARG A 354 -9.86 14.32 23.42
C ARG A 354 -8.49 14.63 24.00
N MET A 355 -7.60 15.26 23.24
CA MET A 355 -6.28 15.67 23.77
C MET A 355 -6.45 16.55 25.00
N LEU A 356 -7.36 17.53 24.97
CA LEU A 356 -7.65 18.38 26.13
C LEU A 356 -8.30 17.61 27.28
N ALA A 357 -9.29 16.75 27.00
CA ALA A 357 -10.05 16.04 28.02
C ALA A 357 -9.23 15.01 28.80
N PHE A 358 -8.21 14.42 28.18
CA PHE A 358 -7.38 13.38 28.78
C PHE A 358 -6.05 13.90 29.34
N ARG A 359 -5.82 15.23 29.38
CA ARG A 359 -4.61 15.78 29.99
C ARG A 359 -4.47 15.28 31.43
N PRO A 360 -3.31 14.73 31.83
CA PRO A 360 -3.09 14.29 33.18
C PRO A 360 -3.17 15.48 34.13
N VAL A 361 -4.20 15.53 34.97
CA VAL A 361 -4.35 16.56 36.00
C VAL A 361 -3.13 16.49 36.91
N GLN A 362 -2.33 17.56 36.98
CA GLN A 362 -1.29 17.68 37.99
C GLN A 362 -1.96 17.62 39.37
N SER A 363 -1.74 16.51 40.07
CA SER A 363 -2.21 16.32 41.44
C SER A 363 -1.42 17.26 42.34
N GLY A 364 -1.91 18.49 42.52
CA GLY A 364 -1.22 19.51 43.29
C GLY A 364 -1.85 20.90 43.28
N ALA A 365 -3.05 21.05 43.86
CA ALA A 365 -3.44 22.23 44.67
C ALA A 365 -4.90 22.11 45.13
N SER A 366 -5.08 22.06 46.45
CA SER A 366 -6.35 21.98 47.17
C SER A 366 -7.09 23.32 47.26
N GLY A 367 -8.44 23.28 47.21
CA GLY A 367 -9.29 24.09 48.08
C GLY A 367 -10.47 24.82 47.41
N GLY A 368 -11.71 24.40 47.72
CA GLY A 368 -12.90 25.22 47.47
C GLY A 368 -14.22 24.47 47.32
N ALA A 369 -14.81 24.05 48.45
CA ALA A 369 -16.05 23.29 48.65
C ALA A 369 -17.31 23.67 47.83
N GLY A 370 -18.12 22.65 47.51
CA GLY A 370 -19.51 22.77 47.05
C GLY A 370 -20.22 21.43 46.71
N ASN A 371 -20.55 20.66 47.74
CA ASN A 371 -21.28 19.36 47.81
C ASN A 371 -22.26 18.97 46.67
N ALA A 372 -22.19 17.70 46.24
CA ALA A 372 -23.12 16.63 46.69
C ALA A 372 -22.66 15.26 46.16
N GLY A 373 -22.33 14.33 47.06
CA GLY A 373 -22.17 12.91 46.74
C GLY A 373 -23.19 12.06 47.48
N PRO A 374 -23.47 10.83 47.02
CA PRO A 374 -23.87 9.73 47.88
C PRO A 374 -22.66 8.87 48.25
N SER A 375 -22.63 8.48 49.50
CA SER A 375 -21.55 7.80 50.21
C SER A 375 -21.38 6.32 49.84
N ALA A 376 -20.10 5.93 49.73
CA ALA A 376 -19.45 4.71 50.18
C ALA A 376 -19.89 3.32 49.66
N ALA A 377 -18.97 2.69 48.91
CA ALA A 377 -18.55 1.31 49.15
C ALA A 377 -17.04 1.20 48.87
N GLY A 378 -16.32 0.54 49.78
CA GLY A 378 -14.90 0.70 50.02
C GLY A 378 -13.94 0.08 48.99
N GLU A 379 -12.72 0.61 49.03
CA GLU A 379 -11.55 0.15 48.30
C GLU A 379 -11.11 -1.25 48.73
N ALA A 380 -10.79 -2.10 47.75
CA ALA A 380 -9.67 -3.03 47.84
C ALA A 380 -9.15 -3.36 46.43
N LYS A 381 -7.91 -2.94 46.14
CA LYS A 381 -7.00 -3.54 45.15
C LYS A 381 -5.83 -4.17 45.96
N PRO A 382 -4.96 -5.00 45.37
CA PRO A 382 -5.16 -6.03 44.34
C PRO A 382 -4.41 -7.34 44.70
N LYS A 383 -4.70 -8.48 44.07
CA LYS A 383 -3.70 -9.55 43.87
C LYS A 383 -4.02 -10.44 42.67
N ALA A 384 -2.94 -10.78 41.97
CA ALA A 384 -2.83 -11.50 40.70
C ALA A 384 -3.34 -12.97 40.77
N PRO A 385 -3.58 -13.63 39.61
CA PRO A 385 -4.37 -14.84 39.52
C PRO A 385 -3.52 -16.08 39.82
N ALA A 386 -4.04 -16.98 40.67
CA ALA A 386 -3.52 -18.32 40.87
C ALA A 386 -4.53 -19.34 40.35
N ASN A 387 -4.18 -19.92 39.20
CA ASN A 387 -4.30 -21.34 38.85
C ASN A 387 -5.46 -22.14 39.49
N VAL A 388 -6.55 -22.36 38.74
CA VAL A 388 -7.51 -23.43 39.01
C VAL A 388 -7.79 -24.22 37.73
N ARG A 389 -6.91 -25.21 37.51
CA ARG A 389 -7.25 -26.64 37.36
C ARG A 389 -8.53 -26.98 36.59
N ALA A 390 -8.33 -27.64 35.45
CA ALA A 390 -9.33 -28.34 34.66
C ALA A 390 -10.16 -29.34 35.50
N PRO A 391 -11.49 -29.41 35.30
CA PRO A 391 -12.26 -30.58 35.71
C PRO A 391 -12.20 -31.63 34.61
N ARG A 392 -11.75 -32.82 35.02
CA ARG A 392 -11.82 -34.07 34.26
C ARG A 392 -13.23 -34.63 34.38
N ALA A 393 -13.68 -35.23 33.28
CA ALA A 393 -15.03 -35.70 32.99
C ALA A 393 -15.72 -36.54 34.07
N GLU A 394 -17.05 -36.41 34.12
CA GLU A 394 -17.97 -37.51 34.43
C GLU A 394 -18.90 -37.74 33.24
N SER A 395 -18.97 -38.99 32.84
CA SER A 395 -19.81 -39.56 31.79
C SER A 395 -21.22 -39.83 32.30
N GLY A 396 -22.24 -39.41 31.56
CA GLY A 396 -23.62 -39.83 31.75
C GLY A 396 -24.42 -39.52 30.49
N ALA A 397 -24.80 -40.58 29.78
CA ALA A 397 -25.42 -40.55 28.47
C ALA A 397 -26.83 -39.93 28.47
N ALA A 398 -27.14 -39.18 27.41
CA ALA A 398 -28.42 -39.23 26.72
C ALA A 398 -28.15 -38.92 25.25
N ALA A 399 -28.39 -39.91 24.39
CA ALA A 399 -28.23 -39.79 22.94
C ALA A 399 -29.41 -39.00 22.37
N GLY A 400 -29.20 -37.72 22.04
CA GLY A 400 -30.02 -36.99 21.09
C GLY A 400 -29.62 -37.34 19.66
N LYS A 401 -30.62 -37.57 18.81
CA LYS A 401 -30.48 -37.98 17.41
C LYS A 401 -29.64 -36.98 16.61
N TRP A 402 -28.39 -37.33 16.31
CA TRP A 402 -27.61 -36.71 15.25
C TRP A 402 -27.45 -37.73 14.12
N GLU A 403 -28.27 -37.61 13.09
CA GLU A 403 -27.96 -38.20 11.77
C GLU A 403 -27.03 -37.20 11.08
N GLU A 404 -25.91 -37.63 10.51
CA GLU A 404 -24.93 -36.76 9.83
C GLU A 404 -25.60 -36.04 8.64
N PRO A 405 -26.02 -34.76 8.78
CA PRO A 405 -26.63 -34.04 7.67
C PRO A 405 -25.50 -33.43 6.83
N GLU A 406 -25.80 -33.13 5.56
CA GLU A 406 -24.94 -32.26 4.77
C GLU A 406 -24.85 -30.89 5.49
N TRP A 407 -23.63 -30.42 5.72
CA TRP A 407 -23.38 -29.21 6.54
C TRP A 407 -24.04 -27.96 5.96
N SER A 408 -24.20 -27.91 4.63
CA SER A 408 -24.96 -26.89 3.89
C SER A 408 -26.44 -26.88 4.30
N GLU A 409 -27.12 -28.02 4.27
CA GLU A 409 -28.54 -28.15 4.67
C GLU A 409 -28.76 -27.79 6.15
N LEU A 410 -27.77 -28.08 6.99
CA LEU A 410 -27.84 -27.75 8.41
C LEU A 410 -27.81 -26.24 8.65
N ILE A 411 -27.04 -25.46 7.88
CA ILE A 411 -26.97 -24.00 8.01
C ILE A 411 -28.32 -23.37 7.70
N ASP A 412 -29.04 -23.88 6.70
CA ASP A 412 -30.36 -23.39 6.31
C ASP A 412 -31.42 -23.68 7.38
N GLN A 413 -31.35 -24.84 8.04
CA GLN A 413 -32.24 -25.21 9.13
C GLN A 413 -31.99 -24.41 10.42
N LEU A 414 -30.76 -23.95 10.64
CA LEU A 414 -30.38 -23.18 11.83
C LEU A 414 -30.89 -21.73 11.83
N ALA A 415 -31.43 -21.23 10.70
CA ALA A 415 -31.96 -19.87 10.53
C ALA A 415 -31.01 -18.78 11.09
N LEU A 416 -29.70 -18.96 10.88
CA LEU A 416 -28.66 -18.08 11.40
C LEU A 416 -28.75 -16.69 10.75
N SER A 417 -28.57 -15.62 11.53
CA SER A 417 -28.54 -14.24 11.00
C SER A 417 -27.18 -13.56 11.22
N GLY A 418 -26.77 -12.75 10.25
CA GLY A 418 -25.59 -11.89 10.32
C GLY A 418 -24.27 -12.64 10.50
N ALA A 419 -23.52 -12.29 11.55
CA ALA A 419 -22.13 -12.71 11.75
C ALA A 419 -21.95 -14.21 12.04
N ALA A 420 -22.98 -14.90 12.53
CA ALA A 420 -22.95 -16.35 12.77
C ALA A 420 -23.15 -17.14 11.48
N LYS A 421 -24.04 -16.69 10.58
CA LYS A 421 -24.23 -17.29 9.24
C LYS A 421 -22.95 -17.17 8.42
N LEU A 422 -22.34 -15.98 8.42
CA LEU A 422 -21.10 -15.72 7.68
C LEU A 422 -19.94 -16.63 8.15
N LEU A 423 -19.82 -16.90 9.46
CA LEU A 423 -18.84 -17.85 9.98
C LEU A 423 -19.19 -19.29 9.56
N ALA A 424 -20.45 -19.71 9.71
CA ALA A 424 -20.88 -21.07 9.41
C ALA A 424 -20.72 -21.43 7.92
N SER A 425 -21.08 -20.52 7.00
CA SER A 425 -20.96 -20.72 5.55
C SER A 425 -19.51 -20.77 5.06
N ASN A 426 -18.56 -20.17 5.80
CA ASN A 426 -17.12 -20.22 5.51
C ASN A 426 -16.38 -21.34 6.27
N CYS A 427 -17.11 -22.17 7.01
CA CYS A 427 -16.58 -23.33 7.73
C CYS A 427 -16.92 -24.62 6.97
N ALA A 428 -15.96 -25.52 6.85
CA ALA A 428 -16.20 -26.92 6.49
C ALA A 428 -16.35 -27.76 7.76
N TYR A 429 -17.32 -28.67 7.79
CA TYR A 429 -17.48 -29.62 8.88
C TYR A 429 -16.44 -30.75 8.76
N LEU A 430 -15.73 -31.04 9.85
CA LEU A 430 -14.77 -32.15 9.91
C LEU A 430 -15.35 -33.37 10.61
N HIS A 431 -15.69 -33.25 11.90
CA HIS A 431 -16.28 -34.32 12.70
C HIS A 431 -16.81 -33.80 14.04
N ARG A 432 -17.66 -34.57 14.72
CA ARG A 432 -18.12 -34.33 16.09
C ARG A 432 -17.43 -35.29 17.07
N ARG A 433 -16.99 -34.80 18.22
CA ARG A 433 -16.63 -35.63 19.38
C ARG A 433 -17.42 -35.19 20.59
N ALA A 434 -18.27 -36.08 21.12
CA ALA A 434 -19.15 -35.79 22.25
C ALA A 434 -19.98 -34.52 22.03
N ASN A 435 -19.69 -33.44 22.75
CA ASN A 435 -20.40 -32.17 22.66
C ASN A 435 -19.59 -31.08 21.95
N THR A 436 -18.55 -31.44 21.20
CA THR A 436 -17.74 -30.50 20.44
C THR A 436 -17.76 -30.82 18.95
N LEU A 437 -18.14 -29.83 18.14
CA LEU A 437 -18.05 -29.88 16.69
C LEU A 437 -16.70 -29.27 16.26
N PHE A 438 -15.97 -29.98 15.41
CA PHE A 438 -14.72 -29.50 14.83
C PHE A 438 -14.98 -29.00 13.41
N LEU A 439 -14.74 -27.72 13.19
CA LEU A 439 -14.88 -27.04 11.90
C LEU A 439 -13.53 -26.54 11.40
N CYS A 440 -13.38 -26.47 10.09
CA CYS A 440 -12.20 -25.91 9.43
C CYS A 440 -12.56 -24.63 8.67
N VAL A 441 -11.75 -23.58 8.82
CA VAL A 441 -11.88 -22.35 8.02
C VAL A 441 -10.62 -22.17 7.18
N ASP A 442 -10.82 -21.77 5.94
CA ASP A 442 -9.74 -21.43 5.01
C ASP A 442 -8.88 -20.27 5.58
N PRO A 443 -7.54 -20.31 5.45
CA PRO A 443 -6.66 -19.23 5.88
C PRO A 443 -7.05 -17.82 5.39
N ARG A 444 -7.69 -17.70 4.22
CA ARG A 444 -8.17 -16.42 3.68
C ARG A 444 -9.31 -15.81 4.49
N SER A 445 -10.05 -16.64 5.20
CA SER A 445 -11.20 -16.28 6.04
C SER A 445 -10.87 -16.29 7.54
N GLU A 446 -9.58 -16.35 7.91
CA GLU A 446 -9.12 -16.34 9.31
C GLU A 446 -9.60 -15.09 10.08
N SER A 447 -9.72 -13.95 9.40
CA SER A 447 -10.24 -12.70 9.98
C SER A 447 -11.69 -12.81 10.49
N LEU A 448 -12.43 -13.84 10.06
CA LEU A 448 -13.79 -14.10 10.51
C LEU A 448 -13.84 -14.81 11.87
N LEU A 449 -12.72 -15.40 12.32
CA LEU A 449 -12.60 -16.12 13.59
C LEU A 449 -12.50 -15.16 14.77
N THR A 450 -13.65 -14.83 15.36
CA THR A 450 -13.73 -14.08 16.62
C THR A 450 -14.45 -14.90 17.69
N ARG A 451 -14.05 -14.72 18.95
CA ARG A 451 -14.66 -15.42 20.09
C ARG A 451 -16.18 -15.24 20.15
N GLN A 452 -16.64 -14.02 19.91
CA GLN A 452 -18.07 -13.67 19.86
C GLN A 452 -18.85 -14.47 18.81
N ARG A 453 -18.25 -14.75 17.64
CA ARG A 453 -18.91 -15.51 16.57
C ARG A 453 -18.88 -17.01 16.83
N LYS A 454 -17.82 -17.54 17.45
CA LYS A 454 -17.76 -18.94 17.93
C LYS A 454 -18.81 -19.21 19.00
N ASP A 455 -18.98 -18.27 19.92
CA ASP A 455 -19.98 -18.37 21.00
C ASP A 455 -21.40 -18.31 20.42
N ALA A 456 -21.68 -17.38 19.50
CA ALA A 456 -22.97 -17.26 18.82
C ALA A 456 -23.34 -18.52 17.99
N LEU A 457 -22.36 -19.11 17.30
CA LEU A 457 -22.58 -20.36 16.55
C LEU A 457 -22.83 -21.55 17.47
N SER A 458 -22.10 -21.63 18.59
CA SER A 458 -22.30 -22.67 19.62
C SER A 458 -23.66 -22.57 20.29
N GLU A 459 -24.13 -21.35 20.57
CA GLU A 459 -25.46 -21.09 21.14
C GLU A 459 -26.59 -21.51 20.17
N ALA A 460 -26.45 -21.19 18.89
CA ALA A 460 -27.44 -21.56 17.87
C ALA A 460 -27.52 -23.09 17.67
N LEU A 461 -26.38 -23.78 17.61
CA LEU A 461 -26.32 -25.23 17.54
C LEU A 461 -26.90 -25.89 18.79
N SER A 462 -26.59 -25.35 19.97
CA SER A 462 -27.10 -25.87 21.24
C SER A 462 -28.63 -25.74 21.33
N LYS A 463 -29.18 -24.63 20.82
CA LYS A 463 -30.62 -24.38 20.77
C LYS A 463 -31.34 -25.34 19.81
N HIS A 464 -30.74 -25.62 18.66
CA HIS A 464 -31.34 -26.50 17.65
C HIS A 464 -31.39 -27.96 18.11
N TYR A 465 -30.30 -28.46 18.67
CA TYR A 465 -30.20 -29.86 19.11
C TYR A 465 -30.65 -30.09 20.56
N SER A 466 -31.02 -29.03 21.29
CA SER A 466 -31.40 -29.08 22.72
C SER A 466 -30.34 -29.78 23.59
N GLU A 467 -29.06 -29.66 23.20
CA GLU A 467 -27.88 -30.24 23.86
C GLU A 467 -26.81 -29.14 23.99
N PRO A 468 -25.99 -29.10 25.05
CA PRO A 468 -24.94 -28.10 25.16
C PRO A 468 -23.79 -28.45 24.20
N LEU A 469 -23.78 -27.83 23.02
CA LEU A 469 -22.78 -28.01 21.97
C LEU A 469 -21.76 -26.85 21.97
N SER A 470 -20.50 -27.19 21.76
CA SER A 470 -19.37 -26.26 21.63
C SER A 470 -18.75 -26.40 20.24
N VAL A 471 -18.27 -25.30 19.67
CA VAL A 471 -17.61 -25.31 18.36
C VAL A 471 -16.13 -25.01 18.53
N ASP A 472 -15.29 -25.92 18.05
CA ASP A 472 -13.89 -25.67 17.83
C ASP A 472 -13.65 -25.41 16.34
N VAL A 473 -12.94 -24.33 16.04
CA VAL A 473 -12.67 -23.92 14.66
C VAL A 473 -11.18 -23.74 14.49
N SER A 474 -10.60 -24.62 13.67
CA SER A 474 -9.19 -24.63 13.29
C SER A 474 -9.01 -23.96 11.92
N VAL A 475 -7.88 -23.28 11.74
CA VAL A 475 -7.47 -22.74 10.44
C VAL A 475 -6.67 -23.82 9.70
N GLY A 476 -7.08 -24.17 8.48
CA GLY A 476 -6.38 -25.17 7.67
C GLY A 476 -7.04 -25.42 6.33
N GLU A 477 -6.32 -26.07 5.41
CA GLU A 477 -6.90 -26.56 4.15
C GLU A 477 -7.78 -27.78 4.45
N SER A 478 -9.08 -27.65 4.19
CA SER A 478 -10.06 -28.73 4.33
C SER A 478 -10.03 -29.64 3.09
N VAL A 479 -10.26 -30.94 3.28
CA VAL A 479 -10.49 -31.90 2.19
C VAL A 479 -11.94 -31.84 1.68
N VAL A 480 -12.85 -31.29 2.49
CA VAL A 480 -14.27 -31.13 2.18
C VAL A 480 -14.55 -29.67 1.85
N GLU A 481 -15.24 -29.42 0.73
CA GLU A 481 -15.59 -28.08 0.27
C GLU A 481 -16.44 -27.34 1.30
N THR A 482 -16.20 -26.04 1.46
CA THR A 482 -17.07 -25.18 2.27
C THR A 482 -18.39 -24.91 1.52
N PRO A 483 -19.51 -24.67 2.21
CA PRO A 483 -20.79 -24.35 1.56
C PRO A 483 -20.70 -23.18 0.56
N VAL A 484 -19.88 -22.17 0.85
CA VAL A 484 -19.63 -21.06 -0.10
C VAL A 484 -18.88 -21.55 -1.35
N GLN A 485 -17.92 -22.46 -1.22
CA GLN A 485 -17.21 -23.03 -2.38
C GLN A 485 -18.13 -23.90 -3.24
N GLU A 486 -19.04 -24.64 -2.61
CA GLU A 486 -20.05 -25.44 -3.29
C GLU A 486 -21.05 -24.56 -4.06
N GLU A 487 -21.59 -23.52 -3.42
CA GLU A 487 -22.47 -22.53 -4.08
C GLU A 487 -21.78 -21.83 -5.26
N THR A 488 -20.50 -21.48 -5.10
CA THR A 488 -19.72 -20.81 -6.16
C THR A 488 -19.52 -21.75 -7.36
N ARG A 489 -19.21 -23.03 -7.12
CA ARG A 489 -19.07 -24.04 -8.18
C ARG A 489 -20.39 -24.26 -8.93
N VAL A 490 -21.50 -24.39 -8.20
CA VAL A 490 -22.83 -24.57 -8.81
C VAL A 490 -23.21 -23.34 -9.65
N ALA A 491 -22.92 -22.13 -9.15
CA ALA A 491 -23.15 -20.90 -9.90
C ALA A 491 -22.28 -20.82 -11.16
N ASP A 492 -21.00 -21.20 -11.07
CA ASP A 492 -20.07 -21.23 -12.21
C ASP A 492 -20.51 -22.26 -13.27
N GLU A 493 -20.93 -23.47 -12.85
CA GLU A 493 -21.45 -24.51 -13.74
C GLU A 493 -22.74 -24.06 -14.47
N LEU A 494 -23.66 -23.39 -13.77
CA LEU A 494 -24.87 -22.82 -14.36
C LEU A 494 -24.57 -21.69 -15.36
N LEU A 495 -23.60 -20.83 -15.05
CA LEU A 495 -23.19 -19.73 -15.92
C LEU A 495 -22.49 -20.24 -17.19
N GLU A 496 -21.65 -21.27 -17.08
CA GLU A 496 -21.07 -21.93 -18.26
C GLU A 496 -22.12 -22.62 -19.12
N ALA A 497 -23.10 -23.31 -18.52
CA ALA A 497 -24.20 -23.91 -19.26
C ALA A 497 -25.06 -22.86 -20.00
N ALA A 498 -25.34 -21.71 -19.35
CA ALA A 498 -26.05 -20.59 -19.96
C ALA A 498 -25.26 -19.97 -21.13
N ARG A 499 -23.94 -19.82 -20.99
CA ARG A 499 -23.04 -19.35 -22.07
C ARG A 499 -23.08 -20.30 -23.27
N ALA A 500 -22.94 -21.60 -23.03
CA ALA A 500 -22.99 -22.61 -24.08
C ALA A 500 -24.36 -22.63 -24.81
N SER A 501 -25.46 -22.44 -24.07
CA SER A 501 -26.80 -22.35 -24.66
C SER A 501 -27.00 -21.11 -25.52
N LEU A 502 -26.46 -19.95 -25.11
CA LEU A 502 -26.55 -18.71 -25.90
C LEU A 502 -25.68 -18.75 -27.16
N GLU A 503 -24.53 -19.41 -27.09
CA GLU A 503 -23.64 -19.57 -28.25
C GLU A 503 -24.16 -20.57 -29.29
N SER A 504 -24.95 -21.54 -28.84
CA SER A 504 -25.65 -22.51 -29.70
C SER A 504 -27.06 -22.07 -30.12
N ASP A 505 -27.53 -20.89 -29.70
CA ASP A 505 -28.84 -20.37 -30.07
C ASP A 505 -28.89 -20.04 -31.58
N PRO A 506 -29.86 -20.59 -32.34
CA PRO A 506 -29.99 -20.36 -33.78
C PRO A 506 -30.12 -18.88 -34.18
N ASN A 507 -30.74 -18.05 -33.33
CA ASN A 507 -30.87 -16.61 -33.59
C ASN A 507 -29.55 -15.87 -33.39
N VAL A 508 -28.76 -16.27 -32.38
CA VAL A 508 -27.43 -15.70 -32.14
C VAL A 508 -26.49 -16.10 -33.27
N GLN A 509 -26.50 -17.36 -33.72
CA GLN A 509 -25.71 -17.79 -34.88
C GLN A 509 -26.13 -17.07 -36.17
N ALA A 510 -27.43 -16.91 -36.42
CA ALA A 510 -27.92 -16.14 -37.55
C ALA A 510 -27.44 -14.67 -37.50
N MET A 511 -27.36 -14.06 -36.31
CA MET A 511 -26.82 -12.70 -36.16
C MET A 511 -25.29 -12.63 -36.34
N LYS A 512 -24.55 -13.64 -35.88
CA LYS A 512 -23.10 -13.76 -36.16
C LYS A 512 -22.85 -13.87 -37.67
N ASP A 513 -23.61 -14.71 -38.37
CA ASP A 513 -23.43 -14.99 -39.79
C ASP A 513 -23.91 -13.85 -40.70
N MET A 514 -25.04 -13.21 -40.38
CA MET A 514 -25.60 -12.15 -41.23
C MET A 514 -24.94 -10.78 -41.01
N PHE A 515 -24.49 -10.49 -39.79
CA PHE A 515 -24.03 -9.15 -39.41
C PHE A 515 -22.59 -9.09 -38.91
N GLY A 516 -21.89 -10.23 -38.83
CA GLY A 516 -20.54 -10.29 -38.25
C GLY A 516 -20.53 -9.92 -36.76
N ALA A 517 -21.65 -10.15 -36.06
CA ALA A 517 -21.79 -9.79 -34.66
C ALA A 517 -20.92 -10.71 -33.78
N GLU A 518 -20.33 -10.15 -32.71
CA GLU A 518 -19.59 -10.92 -31.69
C GLU A 518 -20.38 -10.93 -30.38
N LEU A 519 -20.51 -12.12 -29.79
CA LEU A 519 -21.16 -12.27 -28.48
C LEU A 519 -20.17 -11.85 -27.39
N LYS A 520 -20.50 -10.82 -26.62
CA LYS A 520 -19.72 -10.41 -25.44
C LYS A 520 -20.00 -11.35 -24.27
N THR A 521 -19.21 -12.42 -24.17
CA THR A 521 -19.30 -13.46 -23.14
C THR A 521 -19.21 -12.94 -21.71
N ASP A 522 -18.53 -11.81 -21.51
CA ASP A 522 -18.32 -11.18 -20.21
C ASP A 522 -19.53 -10.37 -19.72
N SER A 523 -20.55 -10.20 -20.57
CA SER A 523 -21.79 -9.47 -20.22
C SER A 523 -22.97 -10.38 -19.83
N ILE A 524 -22.72 -11.69 -19.73
CA ILE A 524 -23.75 -12.69 -19.39
C ILE A 524 -23.79 -12.83 -17.87
N GLU A 525 -24.91 -12.40 -17.27
CA GLU A 525 -25.18 -12.49 -15.84
C GLU A 525 -26.42 -13.37 -15.57
N LEU A 526 -26.42 -14.14 -14.49
CA LEU A 526 -27.57 -14.93 -14.06
C LEU A 526 -28.61 -14.01 -13.42
N ILE A 527 -29.87 -14.08 -13.89
CA ILE A 527 -30.95 -13.19 -13.41
C ILE A 527 -31.38 -13.50 -11.97
N ASN A 528 -30.95 -14.62 -11.37
CA ASN A 528 -31.02 -14.93 -9.94
C ASN A 528 -29.93 -15.96 -9.60
N PRO A 529 -28.77 -15.58 -9.02
CA PRO A 529 -27.77 -16.54 -8.57
C PRO A 529 -28.28 -17.32 -7.34
N PRO A 530 -27.88 -18.60 -7.16
CA PRO A 530 -28.20 -19.35 -5.95
C PRO A 530 -27.66 -18.62 -4.71
N GLY A 531 -28.48 -18.46 -3.66
CA GLY A 531 -28.10 -17.82 -2.39
C GLY A 531 -28.63 -16.40 -2.16
N THR A 532 -29.37 -15.82 -3.11
CA THR A 532 -30.10 -14.54 -2.92
C THR A 532 -31.61 -14.75 -2.89
N ASP A 533 -32.14 -15.09 -1.71
CA ASP A 533 -33.53 -14.84 -1.29
C ASP A 533 -33.57 -14.56 0.23
#